data_AF-A0A7X5UST1-F1
#
_entry.id   AF-A0A7X5UST1-F1
#
_cell.length_a   1.000
_cell.length_b   1.000
_cell.length_c   1.000
_cell.angle_alpha   90.00
_cell.angle_beta   90.00
_cell.angle_gamma   90.00
#
_symmetry.space_group_name_H-M   'P 1'
#
loop_
_entity.id
_entity.type
_entity.pdbx_description
1 polymer ?
#
loop_
_entity_poly.entity_id
_entity_poly.type
_entity_poly.pdbx_seq_one_letter_code
_entity_poly.pdbx_strand_id
1 'polypeptide(L)' 'MGSGDAARLLGVHRTTLLRWWQDGKVTPLYTTPGGQARWLMSDLRRQLGGHWARQRDEQP' A
#
# COMPACT_ATOMS: atom_id res chain seq x y z
N MET A 1 -3.09 8.31 7.94
CA MET A 1 -2.32 9.27 7.11
C MET A 1 -2.77 9.21 5.65
N GLY A 2 -2.44 10.20 4.81
CA GLY A 2 -2.78 10.18 3.38
C GLY A 2 -1.76 9.40 2.53
N SER A 3 -2.05 9.17 1.25
CA SER A 3 -1.15 8.41 0.36
C SER A 3 0.21 9.09 0.12
N GLY A 4 0.29 10.42 0.20
CA GLY A 4 1.55 11.15 0.09
C GLY A 4 2.49 10.87 1.28
N ASP A 5 1.98 11.04 2.50
CA ASP A 5 2.73 10.73 3.73
C ASP A 5 3.11 9.25 3.80
N ALA A 6 2.17 8.36 3.47
CA ALA A 6 2.41 6.92 3.47
C ALA A 6 3.54 6.53 2.52
N ALA A 7 3.53 7.06 1.29
CA ALA A 7 4.58 6.78 0.31
C ALA A 7 5.94 7.34 0.76
N ARG A 8 5.96 8.56 1.32
CA ARG A 8 7.19 9.16 1.86
C ARG A 8 7.78 8.32 3.00
N LEU A 9 6.95 7.85 3.93
CA LEU A 9 7.38 7.01 5.06
C LEU A 9 7.83 5.61 4.62
N LEU A 10 7.30 5.11 3.50
CA LEU A 10 7.76 3.86 2.87
C LEU A 10 9.02 4.05 2.01
N GLY A 11 9.45 5.28 1.74
CA GLY A 11 10.56 5.55 0.83
C GLY A 11 10.24 5.27 -0.64
N VAL A 12 8.98 5.31 -1.04
CA VAL A 12 8.54 5.07 -2.43
C VAL A 12 7.87 6.32 -3.02
N HIS A 13 7.83 6.39 -4.34
CA HIS A 13 7.07 7.44 -5.00
C HIS A 13 5.56 7.28 -4.77
N ARG A 14 4.82 8.38 -4.67
CA ARG A 14 3.36 8.36 -4.45
C ARG A 14 2.62 7.55 -5.51
N THR A 15 3.02 7.64 -6.78
CA THR A 15 2.40 6.86 -7.86
C THR A 15 2.61 5.36 -7.70
N THR A 16 3.72 4.93 -7.11
CA THR A 16 3.97 3.51 -6.80
C THR A 16 2.96 2.98 -5.79
N LEU A 17 2.72 3.72 -4.70
CA LEU A 17 1.71 3.32 -3.71
C LEU A 17 0.29 3.33 -4.31
N LEU A 18 -0.04 4.31 -5.15
CA LEU A 18 -1.35 4.35 -5.82
C LEU A 18 -1.53 3.16 -6.77
N ARG A 19 -0.50 2.79 -7.54
CA ARG A 19 -0.54 1.62 -8.41
C ARG A 19 -0.75 0.34 -7.60
N TRP A 20 -0.04 0.15 -6.49
CA TRP A 20 -0.26 -1.01 -5.63
C TRP A 20 -1.68 -1.08 -5.09
N TRP A 21 -2.28 0.06 -4.75
CA TRP A 21 -3.67 0.11 -4.32
C TRP A 21 -4.64 -0.23 -5.47
N GLN A 22 -4.44 0.34 -6.66
CA GLN A 22 -5.24 0.06 -7.86
C GLN A 22 -5.15 -1.42 -8.27
N ASP A 23 -3.97 -2.01 -8.14
CA ASP A 23 -3.71 -3.43 -8.41
C ASP A 23 -4.23 -4.35 -7.29
N GLY A 24 -4.80 -3.82 -6.21
CA GLY A 24 -5.28 -4.61 -5.06
C GLY A 24 -4.17 -5.25 -4.21
N LYS A 25 -2.91 -4.86 -4.41
CA LYS A 25 -1.75 -5.40 -3.67
C LYS A 25 -1.70 -4.91 -2.22
N VAL A 26 -2.25 -3.72 -1.98
CA VAL A 26 -2.44 -3.15 -0.65
C VAL A 26 -3.81 -2.48 -0.53
N THR A 27 -4.38 -2.53 0.66
CA THR A 27 -5.68 -1.96 0.98
C THR A 27 -5.51 -0.87 2.05
N PRO A 28 -6.10 0.32 1.87
CA PRO A 28 -6.08 1.34 2.91
C PRO A 28 -6.94 0.92 4.11
N LEU A 29 -6.75 1.56 5.26
CA LEU A 29 -7.58 1.35 6.45
C LEU A 29 -9.04 1.70 6.15
N TYR A 30 -9.25 2.80 5.42
CA TYR A 30 -10.53 3.19 4.86
C TYR A 30 -10.33 4.22 3.75
N THR A 31 -11.36 4.42 2.94
CA THR A 31 -11.42 5.47 1.92
C THR A 31 -12.45 6.51 2.35
N THR A 32 -12.10 7.79 2.28
CA THR A 32 -13.08 8.86 2.55
C THR A 32 -14.13 8.92 1.44
N PRO A 33 -15.32 9.49 1.66
CA PRO A 33 -16.33 9.67 0.61
C PRO A 33 -15.80 10.43 -0.63
N GLY A 34 -14.80 11.31 -0.46
CA GLY A 34 -14.12 12.01 -1.55
C GLY A 34 -13.02 11.19 -2.26
N GLY A 35 -12.93 9.88 -2.01
CA GLY A 35 -11.99 8.97 -2.68
C GLY A 35 -10.57 8.99 -2.15
N GLN A 36 -10.30 9.65 -1.01
CA GLN A 36 -8.95 9.73 -0.46
C GLN A 36 -8.67 8.51 0.44
N ALA A 37 -7.64 7.74 0.08
CA ALA A 37 -7.18 6.61 0.88
C ALA A 37 -6.53 7.06 2.20
N ARG A 38 -6.87 6.38 3.29
CA ARG A 38 -6.30 6.59 4.62
C ARG A 38 -5.53 5.35 5.04
N TRP A 39 -4.25 5.55 5.36
CA TRP A 39 -3.30 4.48 5.63
C TRP A 39 -2.91 4.43 7.10
N LEU A 40 -2.63 3.21 7.57
CA LEU A 40 -1.96 2.93 8.84
C LEU A 40 -0.63 2.25 8.52
N MET A 41 0.50 2.80 9.01
CA MET A 41 1.83 2.36 8.58
C MET A 41 2.16 0.92 9.00
N SER A 42 1.74 0.52 10.20
CA SER A 42 1.93 -0.84 10.71
C SER A 42 1.22 -1.87 9.83
N ASP A 43 -0.03 -1.56 9.45
CA ASP A 43 -0.82 -2.41 8.58
C ASP A 43 -0.25 -2.46 7.16
N LEU A 44 0.13 -1.32 6.59
CA LEU A 44 0.74 -1.24 5.27
C LEU A 44 2.06 -2.04 5.18
N ARG A 45 2.92 -1.97 6.22
CA ARG A 45 4.14 -2.79 6.31
C ARG A 45 3.82 -4.28 6.41
N ARG A 46 2.79 -4.64 7.18
CA ARG A 46 2.34 -6.04 7.30
C ARG A 46 1.87 -6.60 5.96
N GLN A 47 1.06 -5.84 5.22
CA GLN A 47 0.57 -6.23 3.90
C GLN A 47 1.71 -6.42 2.90
N LEU A 48 2.67 -5.49 2.85
CA LEU A 48 3.84 -5.60 1.97
C LEU A 48 4.73 -6.79 2.34
N GLY A 49 4.98 -7.03 3.63
CA GLY A 49 5.71 -8.19 4.11
C GLY A 49 5.07 -9.52 3.69
N GLY A 50 3.74 -9.61 3.76
CA GLY A 50 2.99 -10.78 3.28
C GLY A 50 2.92 -10.90 1.75
N HIS A 51 2.92 -9.78 1.03
CA HIS A 51 2.90 -9.76 -0.42
C HIS A 51 4.24 -10.21 -1.02
N TRP A 52 5.37 -9.82 -0.44
CA TRP A 52 6.69 -10.30 -0.89
C TRP A 52 6.91 -11.79 -0.62
N ALA A 53 6.30 -12.34 0.43
CA ALA A 53 6.29 -13.79 0.66
C ALA A 53 5.53 -14.50 -0.47
N ARG A 54 4.29 -14.07 -0.76
CA ARG A 54 3.49 -14.63 -1.87
C ARG A 54 4.13 -14.47 -3.25
N GLN A 55 4.75 -13.33 -3.55
CA GLN A 55 5.44 -13.11 -4.83
C GLN A 55 6.70 -13.97 -5.04
N ARG A 56 7.33 -14.46 -3.97
CA ARG A 56 8.48 -15.37 -4.09
C ARG A 56 8.05 -16.80 -4.40
N ASP A 57 6.87 -17.20 -3.94
CA ASP A 57 6.32 -18.54 -4.17
C ASP A 57 5.67 -18.69 -5.57
N GLU A 58 5.26 -17.58 -6.20
CA GLU A 58 4.53 -17.57 -7.48
C GLU A 58 5.42 -17.26 -8.71
N GLN A 59 6.72 -16.97 -8.54
CA GLN A 59 7.64 -16.75 -9.66
C GLN A 59 8.34 -18.06 -10.07
N PRO A 60 8.11 -18.59 -11.29
CA PRO A 60 8.73 -19.81 -11.80
C PRO A 60 10.21 -19.65 -12.19
#